data_AF-A0A6I4ZBM5-F1
#
_entry.id   AF-A0A6I4ZBM5-F1
#
_cell.length_a   1.000
_cell.length_b   1.000
_cell.length_c   1.000
_cell.angle_alpha   90.00
_cell.angle_beta   90.00
_cell.angle_gamma   90.00
#
_symmetry.space_group_name_H-M   'P 1'
#
loop_
_entity.id
_entity.type
_entity.pdbx_description
1 polymer ?
#
loop_
_entity_poly.entity_id
_entity_poly.type
_entity_poly.pdbx_seq_one_letter_code
_entity_poly.pdbx_strand_id
1 'polypeptide(L)'
;PPPPPPHFSPPPPPHPRGPLVSGARRCVKDPGVVLGGAIARRVIVLDGFISGAAALIAHRLCPTVADYLVASHLSAETGHRIALSHLGLRPLLDLGMRLGEGTGAVLAMGLVEAAAACLSEMATFDEAGVSGAESAD
;
A
#
# COMPACT_ATOMS: atom_id res chain seq x y z
N PRO A 1 18.14 4.18 32.21
CA PRO A 1 17.50 3.11 31.41
C PRO A 1 16.77 3.76 30.22
N PRO A 2 16.84 3.20 29.00
CA PRO A 2 16.04 3.73 27.89
C PRO A 2 14.54 3.52 28.17
N PRO A 3 13.67 4.42 27.68
CA PRO A 3 12.23 4.26 27.83
C PRO A 3 11.74 3.00 27.08
N PRO A 4 10.68 2.33 27.56
CA PRO A 4 10.11 1.19 26.87
C PRO A 4 9.57 1.63 25.49
N PRO A 5 9.62 0.76 24.47
CA PRO A 5 9.07 1.06 23.16
C PRO A 5 7.56 1.34 23.28
N PRO A 6 7.01 2.29 22.49
CA PRO A 6 5.59 2.55 22.50
C PRO A 6 4.82 1.28 22.10
N HIS A 7 3.89 0.85 22.96
CA HIS A 7 2.98 -0.24 22.65
C HIS A 7 1.94 0.25 21.64
N PHE A 8 2.18 -0.02 20.35
CA PHE A 8 1.18 0.13 19.30
C PHE A 8 0.34 -1.14 19.22
N SER A 9 -0.94 -1.06 19.59
CA SER A 9 -1.88 -2.17 19.39
C SER A 9 -2.12 -2.37 17.89
N PRO A 10 -2.18 -3.63 17.40
CA PRO A 10 -2.55 -3.89 16.01
C PRO A 10 -3.98 -3.37 15.76
N PRO A 11 -4.24 -2.72 14.62
CA PRO A 11 -5.55 -2.15 14.36
C PRO A 11 -6.60 -3.25 14.11
N PRO A 12 -7.87 -3.02 14.47
CA PRO A 12 -8.96 -3.91 14.11
C PRO A 12 -9.15 -3.98 12.58
N PRO A 13 -9.71 -5.09 12.05
CA PRO A 13 -9.89 -5.29 10.61
C PRO A 13 -10.69 -4.15 9.96
N PRO A 14 -10.50 -3.88 8.66
CA PRO A 14 -11.19 -2.81 7.96
C PRO A 14 -12.72 -2.99 8.05
N HIS A 15 -13.43 -1.92 8.42
CA HIS A 15 -14.89 -1.89 8.48
C HIS A 15 -15.51 -1.81 7.07
N PRO A 16 -16.72 -2.38 6.84
CA PRO A 16 -17.25 -2.63 5.50
C PRO A 16 -18.04 -1.44 4.90
N ARG A 17 -17.62 -0.19 5.11
CA ARG A 17 -18.32 0.99 4.52
C ARG A 17 -17.36 1.93 3.77
N GLY A 18 -17.32 1.77 2.45
CA GLY A 18 -16.91 2.79 1.45
C GLY A 18 -15.40 3.01 1.26
N PRO A 19 -14.94 3.35 0.03
CA PRO A 19 -13.53 3.19 -0.35
C PRO A 19 -12.65 4.21 0.36
N LEU A 20 -11.79 3.73 1.26
CA LEU A 20 -10.75 4.46 1.96
C LEU A 20 -9.62 4.98 1.04
N VAL A 21 -9.81 4.86 -0.28
CA VAL A 21 -8.85 5.16 -1.36
C VAL A 21 -9.01 6.57 -1.94
N SER A 22 -9.98 7.38 -1.54
CA SER A 22 -10.15 8.74 -2.09
C SER A 22 -9.08 9.79 -1.70
N GLY A 23 -8.02 9.39 -0.98
CA GLY A 23 -7.05 10.32 -0.37
C GLY A 23 -5.57 9.97 -0.53
N ALA A 24 -5.20 8.88 -1.20
CA ALA A 24 -3.80 8.55 -1.44
C ALA A 24 -3.22 9.52 -2.50
N ARG A 25 -2.77 10.72 -2.11
CA ARG A 25 -2.17 11.70 -3.04
C ARG A 25 -0.83 12.23 -2.54
N ARG A 26 -0.06 11.41 -1.83
CA ARG A 26 1.23 11.86 -1.31
C ARG A 26 2.30 10.84 -1.58
N CYS A 27 3.20 11.27 -2.45
CA CYS A 27 4.47 10.63 -2.73
C CYS A 27 5.35 10.84 -1.51
N VAL A 28 5.72 9.76 -0.85
CA VAL A 28 6.43 9.82 0.42
C VAL A 28 7.91 10.05 0.17
N LYS A 29 8.48 11.07 0.82
CA LYS A 29 9.93 11.23 0.95
C LYS A 29 10.38 11.27 2.42
N ASP A 30 9.44 11.22 3.35
CA ASP A 30 9.65 11.45 4.78
C ASP A 30 8.93 10.36 5.62
N PRO A 31 9.62 9.67 6.54
CA PRO A 31 9.00 8.67 7.43
C PRO A 31 7.85 9.24 8.28
N GLY A 32 7.87 10.53 8.64
CA GLY A 32 6.80 11.19 9.38
C GLY A 32 5.48 11.22 8.61
N VAL A 33 5.53 11.38 7.27
CA VAL A 33 4.35 11.31 6.41
C VAL A 33 3.78 9.89 6.36
N VAL A 34 4.65 8.88 6.38
CA VAL A 34 4.23 7.46 6.43
C VAL A 34 3.49 7.16 7.73
N LEU A 35 4.10 7.52 8.87
CA LEU A 35 3.49 7.32 10.19
C LEU A 35 2.19 8.12 10.33
N GLY A 36 2.19 9.40 9.92
CA GLY A 36 1.01 10.25 9.95
C GLY A 36 -0.13 9.73 9.08
N GLY A 37 0.20 9.20 7.89
CA GLY A 37 -0.77 8.56 7.00
C GLY A 37 -1.42 7.32 7.62
N ALA A 38 -0.62 6.46 8.26
CA ALA A 38 -1.13 5.26 8.94
C ALA A 38 -1.98 5.62 10.17
N ILE A 39 -1.57 6.61 10.97
CA ILE A 39 -2.37 7.15 12.08
C ILE A 39 -3.72 7.68 11.56
N ALA A 40 -3.70 8.39 10.43
CA ALA A 40 -4.91 8.89 9.78
C ALA A 40 -5.73 7.80 9.06
N ARG A 41 -5.31 6.53 9.15
CA ARG A 41 -5.92 5.37 8.50
C ARG A 41 -6.05 5.57 6.99
N ARG A 42 -4.98 6.06 6.35
CA ARG A 42 -4.93 6.26 4.90
C ARG A 42 -3.93 5.31 4.27
N VAL A 43 -4.29 4.81 3.08
CA VAL A 43 -3.38 4.06 2.22
C VAL A 43 -2.28 5.01 1.72
N ILE A 44 -1.05 4.51 1.75
CA ILE A 44 0.15 5.24 1.38
C ILE A 44 0.78 4.51 0.20
N VAL A 45 0.80 5.17 -0.95
CA VAL A 45 1.43 4.61 -2.16
C VAL A 45 2.88 5.08 -2.23
N LEU A 46 3.80 4.12 -2.13
CA LEU A 46 5.23 4.33 -2.30
C LEU A 46 5.56 4.50 -3.78
N ASP A 47 6.55 5.32 -4.09
CA ASP A 47 7.05 5.62 -5.43
C ASP A 47 8.29 4.76 -5.74
N GLY A 48 9.49 5.35 -5.73
CA GLY A 48 10.77 4.68 -5.94
C GLY A 48 11.61 4.53 -4.65
N PHE A 49 12.92 4.37 -4.81
CA PHE A 49 13.84 4.02 -3.72
C PHE A 49 13.78 4.96 -2.50
N ILE A 50 13.73 6.28 -2.73
CA ILE A 50 13.67 7.27 -1.63
C ILE A 50 12.43 7.05 -0.76
N SER A 51 11.29 6.79 -1.37
CA SER A 51 10.05 6.51 -0.64
C SER A 51 10.11 5.16 0.10
N GLY A 52 10.75 4.15 -0.50
CA GLY A 52 11.02 2.86 0.15
C GLY A 52 11.94 3.00 1.36
N ALA A 53 12.97 3.85 1.29
CA ALA A 53 13.86 4.14 2.41
C ALA A 53 13.12 4.85 3.56
N ALA A 54 12.29 5.84 3.25
CA ALA A 54 11.42 6.48 4.24
C ALA A 54 10.45 5.48 4.89
N ALA A 55 9.87 4.59 4.09
CA ALA A 55 8.99 3.53 4.58
C ALA A 55 9.72 2.54 5.50
N LEU A 56 10.97 2.17 5.20
CA LEU A 56 11.79 1.33 6.09
C LEU A 56 12.04 1.97 7.44
N ILE A 57 12.35 3.27 7.47
CA ILE A 57 12.54 4.01 8.72
C ILE A 57 11.23 4.00 9.53
N ALA A 58 10.11 4.31 8.88
CA ALA A 58 8.79 4.28 9.53
C ALA A 58 8.44 2.88 10.05
N HIS A 59 8.68 1.84 9.24
CA HIS A 59 8.44 0.45 9.63
C HIS A 59 9.31 0.00 10.79
N ARG A 60 10.55 0.49 10.86
CA ARG A 60 11.44 0.21 12.00
C ARG A 60 10.93 0.85 13.30
N LEU A 61 10.27 2.01 13.21
CA LEU A 61 9.66 2.69 14.35
C LEU A 61 8.31 2.09 14.75
N CYS A 62 7.49 1.71 13.77
CA CYS A 62 6.17 1.14 13.96
C CYS A 62 5.89 0.08 12.87
N PRO A 63 6.10 -1.22 13.17
CA PRO A 63 6.00 -2.27 12.15
C PRO A 63 4.63 -2.39 11.48
N THR A 64 3.54 -2.09 12.21
CA THR A 64 2.16 -2.12 11.72
C THR A 64 1.89 -1.08 10.62
N VAL A 65 2.82 -0.16 10.38
CA VAL A 65 2.71 0.78 9.26
C VAL A 65 2.69 0.07 7.90
N ALA A 66 3.28 -1.13 7.81
CA ALA A 66 3.32 -1.92 6.57
C ALA A 66 1.92 -2.24 6.03
N ASP A 67 0.92 -2.39 6.91
CA ASP A 67 -0.47 -2.68 6.54
C ASP A 67 -1.13 -1.53 5.76
N TYR A 68 -0.52 -0.34 5.77
CA TYR A 68 -1.00 0.85 5.06
C TYR A 68 -0.20 1.14 3.78
N LEU A 69 0.85 0.36 3.49
CA LEU A 69 1.76 0.64 2.38
C LEU A 69 1.37 -0.14 1.13
N VAL A 70 1.40 0.55 -0.01
CA VAL A 70 1.30 -0.05 -1.35
C VAL A 70 2.53 0.34 -2.14
N ALA A 71 3.25 -0.62 -2.69
CA ALA A 71 4.38 -0.35 -3.56
C ALA A 71 3.88 -0.09 -5.00
N SER A 72 4.05 1.13 -5.52
CA SER A 72 3.58 1.45 -6.87
C SER A 72 4.36 0.72 -7.95
N HIS A 73 5.67 0.93 -8.02
CA HIS A 73 6.51 0.38 -9.06
C HIS A 73 7.83 -0.14 -8.50
N LEU A 74 8.51 -1.00 -9.26
CA LEU A 74 9.90 -1.33 -9.03
C LEU A 74 10.78 -0.28 -9.71
N SER A 75 11.37 0.62 -8.92
CA SER A 75 12.49 1.46 -9.38
C SER A 75 13.66 0.62 -9.90
N ALA A 76 14.34 1.13 -10.93
CA ALA A 76 15.59 0.54 -11.47
C ALA A 76 16.77 0.60 -10.48
N GLU A 77 16.64 1.30 -9.37
CA GLU A 77 17.64 1.36 -8.30
C GLU A 77 17.68 0.03 -7.53
N THR A 78 18.85 -0.61 -7.47
CA THR A 78 19.03 -1.95 -6.84
C THR A 78 18.54 -2.00 -5.40
N GLY A 79 18.74 -0.90 -4.64
CA GLY A 79 18.32 -0.80 -3.25
C GLY A 79 16.81 -0.86 -3.06
N HIS A 80 16.01 -0.53 -4.09
CA HIS A 80 14.56 -0.51 -3.95
C HIS A 80 13.97 -1.90 -3.79
N ARG A 81 14.46 -2.88 -4.57
CA ARG A 81 14.05 -4.29 -4.43
C ARG A 81 14.31 -4.81 -3.02
N ILE A 82 15.48 -4.49 -2.47
CA ILE A 82 15.87 -4.88 -1.11
C ILE A 82 14.91 -4.25 -0.10
N ALA A 83 14.62 -2.95 -0.24
CA ALA A 83 13.68 -2.26 0.63
C ALA A 83 12.27 -2.87 0.60
N LEU A 84 11.72 -3.15 -0.58
CA LEU A 84 10.42 -3.79 -0.73
C LEU A 84 10.40 -5.20 -0.12
N SER A 85 11.47 -5.97 -0.29
CA SER A 85 11.61 -7.30 0.32
C SER A 85 11.59 -7.23 1.85
N HIS A 86 12.27 -6.24 2.44
CA HIS A 86 12.26 -6.04 3.90
C HIS A 86 10.90 -5.60 4.43
N LEU A 87 10.15 -4.83 3.63
CA LEU A 87 8.79 -4.41 3.96
C LEU A 87 7.73 -5.48 3.68
N GLY A 88 8.09 -6.59 3.02
CA GLY A 88 7.15 -7.62 2.59
C GLY A 88 6.20 -7.17 1.49
N LEU A 89 6.57 -6.13 0.72
CA LEU A 89 5.72 -5.53 -0.30
C LEU A 89 6.07 -6.03 -1.70
N ARG A 90 5.04 -6.25 -2.52
CA ARG A 90 5.17 -6.53 -3.94
C ARG A 90 4.78 -5.28 -4.75
N PRO A 91 5.62 -4.80 -5.68
CA PRO A 91 5.28 -3.65 -6.51
C PRO A 91 4.17 -4.01 -7.51
N LEU A 92 3.29 -3.05 -7.80
CA LEU A 92 2.21 -3.21 -8.80
C LEU A 92 2.74 -3.15 -10.24
N LEU A 93 3.78 -2.34 -10.47
CA LEU A 93 4.33 -2.06 -11.79
C LEU A 93 5.83 -2.39 -11.85
N ASP A 94 6.33 -2.82 -13.01
CA ASP A 94 7.76 -2.90 -13.32
C ASP A 94 8.00 -2.32 -14.71
N LEU A 95 8.36 -1.03 -14.74
CA LEU A 95 8.44 -0.22 -15.97
C LEU A 95 9.87 0.31 -16.22
N GLY A 96 10.87 -0.15 -15.46
CA GLY A 96 12.24 0.38 -15.53
C GLY A 96 12.36 1.88 -15.17
N MET A 97 11.39 2.42 -14.43
CA MET A 97 11.37 3.84 -14.04
C MET A 97 12.42 4.16 -12.97
N ARG A 98 12.97 5.37 -13.04
CA ARG A 98 13.95 5.91 -12.06
C ARG A 98 13.86 7.42 -11.85
N LEU A 99 12.80 8.05 -12.33
CA LEU A 99 12.61 9.50 -12.24
C LEU A 99 12.32 9.94 -10.80
N GLY A 100 11.51 9.14 -10.09
CA GLY A 100 11.07 9.47 -8.75
C GLY A 100 9.97 10.54 -8.77
N GLU A 101 10.04 11.44 -7.79
CA GLU A 101 9.10 12.57 -7.59
C GLU A 101 7.64 12.17 -7.38
N GLY A 102 7.35 10.88 -7.24
CA GLY A 102 5.99 10.40 -7.14
C GLY A 102 5.35 9.91 -8.43
N THR A 103 6.11 9.89 -9.52
CA THR A 103 5.57 9.54 -10.83
C THR A 103 5.03 8.10 -10.86
N GLY A 104 5.73 7.14 -10.27
CA GLY A 104 5.23 5.78 -10.12
C GLY A 104 4.00 5.71 -9.21
N ALA A 105 4.01 6.45 -8.09
CA ALA A 105 2.87 6.50 -7.18
C ALA A 105 1.59 7.02 -7.86
N VAL A 106 1.70 8.07 -8.69
CA VAL A 106 0.57 8.60 -9.46
C VAL A 106 0.09 7.60 -10.52
N LEU A 107 1.00 6.94 -11.24
CA LEU A 107 0.65 5.93 -12.24
C LEU A 107 -0.09 4.74 -11.62
N ALA A 108 0.30 4.30 -10.42
CA ALA A 108 -0.34 3.19 -9.74
C ALA A 108 -1.68 3.57 -9.08
N MET A 109 -2.01 4.85 -8.96
CA MET A 109 -3.22 5.29 -8.24
C MET A 109 -4.50 4.72 -8.84
N GLY A 110 -4.61 4.73 -10.17
CA GLY A 110 -5.75 4.17 -10.88
C GLY A 110 -5.93 2.67 -10.63
N LEU A 111 -4.85 1.92 -10.42
CA LEU A 111 -4.92 0.49 -10.07
C LEU A 111 -5.45 0.28 -8.66
N VAL A 112 -5.03 1.13 -7.71
CA VAL A 112 -5.51 1.07 -6.33
C VAL A 112 -6.98 1.46 -6.25
N GLU A 113 -7.39 2.50 -6.98
CA GLU A 113 -8.78 2.93 -7.12
C GLU A 113 -9.65 1.83 -7.76
N ALA A 114 -9.19 1.24 -8.86
CA ALA A 114 -9.88 0.14 -9.53
C ALA A 114 -10.04 -1.08 -8.61
N ALA A 115 -8.98 -1.47 -7.88
CA ALA A 115 -9.05 -2.58 -6.94
C ALA A 115 -10.08 -2.33 -5.81
N ALA A 116 -10.12 -1.10 -5.29
CA ALA A 116 -11.11 -0.72 -4.29
C ALA A 116 -12.54 -0.74 -4.86
N ALA A 117 -12.73 -0.20 -6.07
CA ALA A 117 -14.01 -0.22 -6.76
C ALA A 117 -14.49 -1.66 -7.02
N CYS A 118 -13.60 -2.55 -7.49
CA CYS A 118 -13.92 -3.96 -7.66
C CYS A 118 -14.41 -4.60 -6.35
N LEU A 119 -13.77 -4.29 -5.22
CA LEU A 119 -14.18 -4.83 -3.93
C LEU A 119 -15.52 -4.27 -3.44
N SER A 120 -15.84 -3.01 -3.73
CA SER A 120 -17.06 -2.35 -3.24
C SER A 120 -18.26 -2.45 -4.16
N GLU A 121 -18.05 -2.66 -5.46
CA GLU A 121 -19.08 -2.51 -6.49
C GLU A 121 -19.33 -3.79 -7.30
N MET A 122 -18.46 -4.81 -7.21
CA MET A 122 -18.76 -6.10 -7.84
C MET A 122 -19.88 -6.81 -7.08
N ALA A 123 -20.99 -7.04 -7.78
CA ALA A 123 -22.06 -7.90 -7.34
C ALA A 123 -21.52 -9.30 -7.02
N THR A 124 -21.98 -9.87 -5.92
CA THR A 124 -21.69 -11.27 -5.59
C THR A 124 -22.27 -12.21 -6.65
N PHE A 125 -21.76 -13.43 -6.78
CA PHE A 125 -22.25 -14.40 -7.77
C PHE A 125 -23.77 -14.63 -7.67
N ASP A 126 -24.31 -14.59 -6.46
CA ASP A 126 -25.74 -14.71 -6.18
C ASP A 126 -26.53 -13.49 -6.67
N GLU A 127 -26.01 -12.27 -6.46
CA GLU A 127 -26.62 -11.02 -6.95
C GLU A 127 -26.52 -10.89 -8.48
N ALA A 128 -25.48 -11.45 -9.08
CA ALA A 128 -25.26 -11.45 -10.53
C ALA A 128 -26.02 -12.58 -11.25
N GLY A 129 -26.73 -13.45 -10.53
CA GLY A 129 -27.52 -14.55 -11.11
C GLY A 129 -26.66 -15.64 -11.78
N VAL A 130 -25.39 -15.78 -11.37
CA VAL A 130 -24.48 -16.78 -11.93
C VAL A 130 -24.66 -18.09 -11.16
N SER A 131 -25.48 -18.99 -11.70
CA SER A 131 -25.56 -20.36 -11.18
C SER A 131 -24.22 -21.06 -11.42
N GLY A 132 -23.59 -21.54 -10.35
CA GLY A 132 -22.30 -22.21 -10.40
C GLY A 132 -22.33 -23.40 -11.35
N ALA A 133 -21.65 -23.28 -12.49
CA ALA A 133 -21.25 -24.46 -13.25
C ALA A 133 -20.08 -25.10 -12.49
N GLU A 134 -20.40 -25.99 -11.55
CA GLU A 134 -19.55 -27.16 -11.34
C GLU A 134 -19.60 -27.96 -12.65
N SER A 135 -18.65 -27.70 -13.55
CA SER A 135 -18.29 -28.65 -14.60
C SER A 135 -16.89 -29.16 -14.30
N ALA A 136 -16.87 -30.45 -13.98
CA ALA A 136 -15.72 -31.30 -13.75
C ALA A 136 -14.62 -31.14 -14.81
N ASP A 137 -13.37 -31.13 -14.36
CA ASP A 137 -12.32 -32.11 -14.74
C ASP A 137 -11.18 -32.11 -13.70
#